data_AF-A0A8H2VFY3-F1
#
_entry.id   AF-A0A8H2VFY3-F1
#
_cell.length_a   1.000
_cell.length_b   1.000
_cell.length_c   1.000
_cell.angle_alpha   90.00
_cell.angle_beta   90.00
_cell.angle_gamma   90.00
#
_symmetry.space_group_name_H-M   'P 1'
#
loop_
_entity.id
_entity.type
_entity.pdbx_description
1 polymer ?
#
loop_
_entity_poly.entity_id
_entity_poly.type
_entity_poly.pdbx_seq_one_letter_code
_entity_poly.pdbx_strand_id
1 'polypeptide(L)'
;MWWQVFGFSHKIDSTDINDQLFNDLDLSLFQRKNKKTLTIYMISVWGMTLLKVIHLFSDIYTCIKLLAFNTWSNEYIQPYLPFKISKWLFSGCIIFSILLLLWEGIHGLRIYQTQNVCYGYINNFARTLYCLRDYRIFCLFDKVTPSGAFQKLTFFCFFELKNCIRLIFTDSPRQVINGLTLWSVLAAASDSTTIANDSNNSDNANNSNLLQIYDVHGVISRIRIIAQTNHEEAVMLSFMLVSFLIWMLLFLKFSIAVGGSLYVCYRFQRDSQFKTVREYISITISYNLEYLIEKYKYKQFYSQSDLLESIDDSEDDSDWDMHTMSYYNHQNNYIDGELGKISFVKTPDTLYSIPSYYYK
;
A
#
# COMPACT_ATOMS: atom_id res chain seq x y z
N MET A 1 -20.49 -12.77 7.28
CA MET A 1 -19.56 -13.90 7.41
C MET A 1 -18.09 -13.45 7.29
N TRP A 2 -17.70 -12.79 6.21
CA TRP A 2 -16.31 -12.37 5.96
C TRP A 2 -15.72 -11.36 6.94
N TRP A 3 -16.49 -10.33 7.27
CA TRP A 3 -16.09 -9.30 8.23
C TRP A 3 -15.76 -9.87 9.62
N GLN A 4 -16.42 -10.97 10.01
CA GLN A 4 -16.18 -11.68 11.27
C GLN A 4 -14.92 -12.54 11.20
N VAL A 5 -14.72 -13.30 10.12
CA VAL A 5 -13.51 -14.13 9.90
C VAL A 5 -12.24 -13.28 9.92
N PHE A 6 -12.28 -12.07 9.35
CA PHE A 6 -11.16 -11.15 9.35
C PHE A 6 -10.92 -10.45 10.70
N GLY A 7 -11.85 -10.54 11.65
CA GLY A 7 -11.67 -10.03 13.02
C GLY A 7 -11.57 -8.51 13.12
N PHE A 8 -12.16 -7.75 12.19
CA PHE A 8 -12.07 -6.28 12.21
C PHE A 8 -12.76 -5.65 13.44
N SER A 9 -13.78 -6.31 14.00
CA SER A 9 -14.45 -5.89 15.23
C SER A 9 -13.85 -6.51 16.50
N HIS A 10 -12.95 -7.50 16.39
CA HIS A 10 -12.44 -8.23 17.54
C HIS A 10 -11.45 -7.36 18.32
N LYS A 11 -11.67 -7.22 19.63
CA LYS A 11 -10.72 -6.60 20.55
C LYS A 11 -9.66 -7.64 20.85
N ILE A 12 -8.38 -7.26 20.77
CA ILE A 12 -7.30 -8.18 21.05
C ILE A 12 -7.26 -8.39 22.57
N ASP A 13 -7.21 -9.65 23.01
CA ASP A 13 -6.87 -9.98 24.40
C ASP A 13 -5.36 -9.88 24.57
N SER A 14 -4.93 -9.15 25.60
CA SER A 14 -3.54 -8.77 25.85
C SER A 14 -2.62 -9.94 26.18
N THR A 15 -3.16 -11.15 26.34
CA THR A 15 -2.40 -12.34 26.75
C THR A 15 -1.69 -13.04 25.58
N ASP A 16 -2.07 -12.77 24.33
CA ASP A 16 -1.58 -13.53 23.16
C ASP A 16 -0.69 -12.70 22.21
N ILE A 17 -0.51 -11.41 22.49
CA ILE A 17 0.31 -10.50 21.68
C ILE A 17 1.58 -10.13 22.44
N ASN A 18 2.71 -10.18 21.74
CA ASN A 18 3.99 -9.68 22.24
C ASN A 18 3.89 -8.19 22.62
N ASP A 19 4.16 -7.91 23.89
CA ASP A 19 4.10 -6.57 24.51
C ASP A 19 5.33 -5.70 24.23
N GLN A 20 6.27 -6.16 23.40
CA GLN A 20 7.49 -5.42 23.07
C GLN A 20 7.20 -4.01 22.53
N LEU A 21 7.85 -3.04 23.17
CA LEU A 21 7.78 -1.64 22.82
C LEU A 21 8.96 -1.26 21.91
N PHE A 22 8.76 -0.28 21.03
CA PHE A 22 9.83 0.28 20.21
C PHE A 22 11.00 0.83 21.03
N ASN A 23 10.74 1.27 22.26
CA ASN A 23 11.77 1.81 23.15
C ASN A 23 12.70 0.73 23.72
N ASP A 24 12.23 -0.52 23.78
CA ASP A 24 13.01 -1.64 24.34
C ASP A 24 13.89 -2.32 23.27
N LEU A 25 13.74 -1.90 22.01
CA LEU A 25 14.42 -2.48 20.87
C LEU A 25 15.60 -1.61 20.43
N ASP A 26 16.76 -2.22 20.27
CA ASP A 26 17.86 -1.58 19.57
C ASP A 26 17.59 -1.58 18.05
N LEU A 27 16.94 -0.51 17.59
CA LEU A 27 16.57 -0.32 16.19
C LEU A 27 17.78 -0.26 15.25
N SER A 28 18.99 0.03 15.76
CA SER A 28 20.20 0.11 14.93
C SER A 28 20.56 -1.25 14.32
N LEU A 29 20.30 -2.35 15.02
CA LEU A 29 20.57 -3.72 14.59
C LEU A 29 19.78 -4.12 13.33
N PHE A 30 18.61 -3.50 13.12
CA PHE A 30 17.74 -3.82 12.01
C PHE A 30 18.03 -3.01 10.74
N GLN A 31 18.83 -1.94 10.84
CA GLN A 31 19.09 -1.01 9.74
C GLN A 31 19.80 -1.70 8.57
N ARG A 32 19.30 -1.51 7.35
CA ARG A 32 19.95 -1.98 6.11
C ARG A 32 20.45 -0.78 5.31
N LYS A 33 21.74 -0.73 4.97
CA LYS A 33 22.34 0.36 4.17
C LYS A 33 22.29 0.14 2.64
N ASN A 34 21.28 -0.56 2.14
CA ASN A 34 21.17 -0.87 0.71
C ASN A 34 20.42 0.24 -0.06
N LYS A 35 21.00 0.75 -1.14
CA LYS A 35 20.39 1.75 -2.03
C LYS A 35 19.01 1.32 -2.54
N LYS A 36 18.80 0.03 -2.86
CA LYS A 36 17.49 -0.48 -3.31
C LYS A 36 16.42 -0.33 -2.22
N THR A 37 16.74 -0.71 -0.99
CA THR A 37 15.82 -0.59 0.16
C THR A 37 15.53 0.88 0.48
N LEU A 38 16.53 1.75 0.34
CA LEU A 38 16.36 3.19 0.51
C LEU A 38 15.42 3.79 -0.56
N THR A 39 15.59 3.42 -1.83
CA THR A 39 14.69 3.88 -2.91
C THR A 39 13.25 3.40 -2.69
N ILE A 40 13.07 2.14 -2.29
CA ILE A 40 11.74 1.60 -1.95
C ILE A 40 11.13 2.38 -0.79
N TYR A 41 11.91 2.65 0.26
CA TYR A 41 11.46 3.47 1.39
C TYR A 41 11.00 4.87 0.95
N MET A 42 11.81 5.58 0.18
CA MET A 42 11.48 6.92 -0.31
C MET A 42 10.20 6.94 -1.16
N ILE A 43 10.07 6.02 -2.11
CA ILE A 43 8.88 5.97 -2.98
C ILE A 43 7.64 5.52 -2.21
N SER A 44 7.75 4.44 -1.44
CA SER A 44 6.59 3.81 -0.78
C SER A 44 6.10 4.58 0.44
N VAL A 45 6.99 5.15 1.25
CA VAL A 45 6.62 5.86 2.47
C VAL A 45 6.38 7.33 2.15
N TRP A 46 7.37 8.04 1.61
CA TRP A 46 7.25 9.47 1.31
C TRP A 46 6.38 9.75 0.09
N GLY A 47 6.65 9.07 -1.03
CA GLY A 47 5.92 9.26 -2.29
C GLY A 47 4.41 8.98 -2.15
N MET A 48 4.03 7.84 -1.56
CA MET A 48 2.62 7.51 -1.35
C MET A 48 1.94 8.42 -0.32
N THR A 49 2.65 8.86 0.72
CA THR A 49 2.09 9.80 1.70
C THR A 49 1.83 11.16 1.05
N LEU A 50 2.79 11.67 0.28
CA LEU A 50 2.65 12.93 -0.45
C LEU A 50 1.48 12.86 -1.44
N LEU A 51 1.37 11.77 -2.20
CA LEU A 51 0.28 11.57 -3.16
C LEU A 51 -1.10 11.57 -2.47
N LYS A 52 -1.23 10.94 -1.30
CA LYS A 52 -2.47 10.98 -0.49
C LYS A 52 -2.82 12.39 -0.04
N VAL A 53 -1.84 13.18 0.37
CA VAL A 53 -2.02 14.57 0.81
C VAL A 53 -2.43 15.47 -0.36
N ILE A 54 -1.74 15.38 -1.50
CA ILE A 54 -2.07 16.14 -2.71
C ILE A 54 -3.49 15.80 -3.19
N HIS A 55 -3.84 14.52 -3.22
CA HIS A 55 -5.18 14.08 -3.60
C HIS A 55 -6.24 14.66 -2.66
N LEU A 56 -6.00 14.69 -1.35
CA LEU A 56 -6.90 15.30 -0.37
C LEU A 56 -7.09 16.80 -0.61
N PHE A 57 -6.01 17.54 -0.89
CA PHE A 57 -6.11 18.97 -1.20
C PHE A 57 -6.90 19.22 -2.50
N SER A 58 -6.68 18.39 -3.52
CA SER A 58 -7.45 18.44 -4.78
C SER A 58 -8.94 18.21 -4.55
N ASP A 59 -9.28 17.24 -3.69
CA ASP A 59 -10.67 16.95 -3.30
C ASP A 59 -11.31 18.12 -2.56
N ILE A 60 -10.61 18.72 -1.59
CA ILE A 60 -11.10 19.88 -0.84
C ILE A 60 -11.35 21.07 -1.77
N TYR A 61 -10.41 21.35 -2.68
CA TYR A 61 -10.57 22.42 -3.67
C TYR A 61 -11.81 22.20 -4.56
N THR A 62 -11.99 20.97 -5.04
CA THR A 62 -13.16 20.60 -5.84
C THR A 62 -14.47 20.77 -5.06
N CYS A 63 -14.49 20.36 -3.79
CA CYS A 63 -15.64 20.52 -2.90
C CYS A 63 -16.02 22.00 -2.72
N ILE A 64 -15.03 22.87 -2.47
CA ILE A 64 -15.25 24.31 -2.31
C ILE A 64 -15.85 24.90 -3.59
N LYS A 65 -15.33 24.55 -4.77
CA LYS A 65 -15.90 25.00 -6.05
C LYS A 65 -17.36 24.57 -6.23
N LEU A 66 -17.68 23.31 -5.94
CA LEU A 66 -19.04 22.79 -6.08
C LEU A 66 -20.03 23.40 -5.08
N LEU A 67 -19.63 23.56 -3.82
CA LEU A 67 -20.52 24.03 -2.75
C LEU A 67 -20.68 25.55 -2.74
N ALA A 68 -19.57 26.29 -2.80
CA ALA A 68 -19.56 27.74 -2.62
C ALA A 68 -19.86 28.48 -3.93
N PHE A 69 -19.32 28.01 -5.05
CA PHE A 69 -19.43 28.71 -6.33
C PHE A 69 -20.54 28.15 -7.23
N ASN A 70 -21.17 27.01 -6.86
CA ASN A 70 -22.21 26.35 -7.68
C ASN A 70 -21.79 26.14 -9.14
N THR A 71 -20.49 26.11 -9.41
CA THR A 71 -19.94 25.98 -10.75
C THR A 71 -19.31 24.60 -10.85
N TRP A 72 -19.77 23.84 -11.85
CA TRP A 72 -18.93 22.78 -12.39
C TRP A 72 -17.74 23.45 -13.10
N SER A 73 -16.66 22.71 -13.32
CA SER A 73 -15.47 23.22 -14.03
C SER A 73 -15.84 23.72 -15.44
N ASN A 74 -16.17 25.01 -15.52
CA ASN A 74 -16.67 25.77 -16.67
C ASN A 74 -17.94 25.22 -17.37
N GLU A 75 -18.67 26.13 -18.00
CA GLU A 75 -20.03 25.95 -18.58
C GLU A 75 -20.16 24.86 -19.65
N TYR A 76 -19.04 24.38 -20.19
CA TYR A 76 -19.00 23.58 -21.42
C TYR A 76 -19.00 22.06 -21.20
N ILE A 77 -18.49 21.56 -20.06
CA ILE A 77 -18.51 20.12 -19.75
C ILE A 77 -19.61 19.86 -18.74
N GLN A 78 -20.82 19.58 -19.21
CA GLN A 78 -21.90 19.18 -18.32
C GLN A 78 -21.64 17.75 -17.80
N PRO A 79 -21.73 17.51 -16.47
CA PRO A 79 -21.68 16.15 -15.95
C PRO A 79 -22.81 15.32 -16.57
N TYR A 80 -22.54 14.04 -16.86
CA TYR A 80 -23.55 13.11 -17.40
C TYR A 80 -24.83 13.08 -16.55
N LEU A 81 -24.68 13.30 -15.25
CA LEU A 81 -25.77 13.37 -14.28
C LEU A 81 -26.14 14.83 -13.99
N PRO A 82 -27.44 15.18 -13.82
CA PRO A 82 -27.88 16.54 -13.54
C PRO A 82 -27.05 17.22 -12.45
N PHE A 83 -26.64 18.47 -12.70
CA PHE A 83 -25.70 19.20 -11.84
C PHE A 83 -26.08 19.18 -10.35
N LYS A 84 -27.39 19.28 -10.05
CA LYS A 84 -27.90 19.20 -8.67
C LYS A 84 -27.56 17.88 -7.98
N ILE A 85 -27.68 16.75 -8.68
CA ILE A 85 -27.39 15.42 -8.11
C ILE A 85 -25.87 15.26 -7.95
N SER A 86 -25.11 15.59 -8.99
CA SER A 86 -23.64 15.53 -8.98
C SER A 86 -23.04 16.37 -7.85
N LYS A 87 -23.54 17.60 -7.64
CA LYS A 87 -23.07 18.49 -6.57
C LYS A 87 -23.16 17.83 -5.20
N TRP A 88 -24.34 17.31 -4.83
CA TRP A 88 -24.55 16.72 -3.51
C TRP A 88 -23.84 15.39 -3.34
N LEU A 89 -23.76 14.57 -4.39
CA LEU A 89 -23.04 13.31 -4.36
C LEU A 89 -21.53 13.52 -4.18
N PHE A 90 -20.91 14.39 -4.99
CA PHE A 90 -19.48 14.70 -4.85
C PHE A 90 -19.15 15.28 -3.48
N SER A 91 -19.95 16.25 -3.03
CA SER A 91 -19.74 16.89 -1.72
C SER A 91 -19.91 15.88 -0.58
N GLY A 92 -20.93 15.03 -0.64
CA GLY A 92 -21.18 13.98 0.35
C GLY A 92 -20.02 12.98 0.42
N CYS A 93 -19.52 12.50 -0.72
CA CYS A 93 -18.36 11.62 -0.78
C CYS A 93 -17.11 12.29 -0.20
N ILE A 94 -16.84 13.57 -0.50
CA ILE A 94 -15.66 14.27 0.01
C ILE A 94 -15.74 14.46 1.53
N ILE A 95 -16.90 14.88 2.05
CA ILE A 95 -17.12 15.02 3.50
C ILE A 95 -16.94 13.67 4.19
N PHE A 96 -17.52 12.60 3.63
CA PHE A 96 -17.35 11.24 4.15
C PHE A 96 -15.88 10.77 4.10
N SER A 97 -15.12 11.12 3.05
CA SER A 97 -13.67 10.92 2.95
C SER A 97 -12.93 11.50 4.14
N ILE A 98 -13.22 12.77 4.44
CA ILE A 98 -12.56 13.53 5.50
C ILE A 98 -12.91 12.93 6.87
N LEU A 99 -14.18 12.59 7.10
CA LEU A 99 -14.61 11.94 8.34
C LEU A 99 -13.92 10.59 8.55
N LEU A 100 -13.86 9.74 7.52
CA LEU A 100 -13.15 8.47 7.58
C LEU A 100 -11.65 8.67 7.85
N LEU A 101 -11.02 9.63 7.17
CA LEU A 101 -9.61 9.95 7.37
C LEU A 101 -9.33 10.44 8.80
N LEU A 102 -10.19 11.30 9.35
CA LEU A 102 -10.08 11.78 10.73
C LEU A 102 -10.26 10.63 11.72
N TRP A 103 -11.25 9.77 11.50
CA TRP A 103 -11.49 8.59 12.34
C TRP A 103 -10.28 7.66 12.34
N GLU A 104 -9.76 7.30 11.17
CA GLU A 104 -8.55 6.48 11.02
C GLU A 104 -7.32 7.15 11.64
N GLY A 105 -7.20 8.46 11.48
CA GLY A 105 -6.12 9.27 12.06
C GLY A 105 -6.14 9.27 13.59
N ILE A 106 -7.29 9.51 14.20
CA ILE A 106 -7.46 9.49 15.67
C ILE A 106 -7.13 8.10 16.22
N HIS A 107 -7.69 7.04 15.62
CA HIS A 107 -7.40 5.66 16.02
C HIS A 107 -5.93 5.29 15.81
N GLY A 108 -5.33 5.72 14.71
CA GLY A 108 -3.92 5.50 14.40
C GLY A 108 -2.99 6.23 15.35
N LEU A 109 -3.29 7.47 15.70
CA LEU A 109 -2.54 8.26 16.69
C LEU A 109 -2.61 7.63 18.09
N ARG A 110 -3.76 7.09 18.48
CA ARG A 110 -3.90 6.36 19.74
C ARG A 110 -2.99 5.13 19.79
N ILE A 111 -2.90 4.39 18.68
CA ILE A 111 -2.00 3.22 18.56
C ILE A 111 -0.53 3.66 18.46
N TYR A 112 -0.24 4.79 17.85
CA TYR A 112 1.09 5.36 17.85
C TYR A 112 1.57 5.70 19.26
N GLN A 113 0.68 6.14 20.15
CA GLN A 113 1.04 6.42 21.54
C GLN A 113 1.37 5.16 22.35
N THR A 114 0.87 3.98 21.98
CA THR A 114 1.15 2.74 22.74
C THR A 114 2.58 2.26 22.60
N GLN A 115 3.34 2.74 21.60
CA GLN A 115 4.71 2.31 21.28
C GLN A 115 4.90 0.80 21.08
N ASN A 116 3.82 0.00 21.01
CA ASN A 116 3.89 -1.44 20.79
C ASN A 116 4.09 -1.76 19.31
N VAL A 117 5.04 -2.65 19.01
CA VAL A 117 5.46 -2.96 17.64
C VAL A 117 4.38 -3.69 16.84
N CYS A 118 3.71 -4.67 17.45
CA CYS A 118 2.67 -5.47 16.81
C CYS A 118 1.44 -4.62 16.45
N TYR A 119 0.94 -3.84 17.40
CA TYR A 119 -0.17 -2.92 17.16
C TYR A 119 0.20 -1.85 16.12
N GLY A 120 1.43 -1.32 16.19
CA GLY A 120 1.98 -0.38 15.21
C GLY A 120 2.02 -0.95 13.79
N TYR A 121 2.39 -2.22 13.61
CA TYR A 121 2.45 -2.87 12.30
C TYR A 121 1.06 -3.10 11.69
N ILE A 122 0.09 -3.55 12.50
CA ILE A 122 -1.27 -3.92 12.04
C ILE A 122 -2.11 -2.69 11.67
N ASN A 123 -1.85 -1.54 12.28
CA ASN A 123 -2.52 -0.30 11.93
C ASN A 123 -1.78 0.44 10.81
N ASN A 124 -2.41 0.58 9.64
CA ASN A 124 -1.79 1.24 8.48
C ASN A 124 -1.38 2.68 8.75
N PHE A 125 -2.20 3.45 9.46
CA PHE A 125 -1.89 4.84 9.78
C PHE A 125 -0.69 4.93 10.73
N ALA A 126 -0.72 4.18 11.83
CA ALA A 126 0.39 4.14 12.79
C ALA A 126 1.68 3.65 12.13
N ARG A 127 1.62 2.58 11.34
CA ARG A 127 2.75 2.03 10.58
C ARG A 127 3.39 3.09 9.68
N THR A 128 2.58 3.81 8.89
CA THR A 128 3.09 4.89 8.04
C THR A 128 3.74 6.00 8.86
N LEU A 129 3.14 6.40 9.98
CA LEU A 129 3.69 7.45 10.84
C LEU A 129 5.02 7.05 11.50
N TYR A 130 5.15 5.80 11.96
CA TYR A 130 6.41 5.26 12.47
C TYR A 130 7.50 5.23 11.40
N CYS A 131 7.18 4.74 10.20
CA CYS A 131 8.14 4.69 9.10
C CYS A 131 8.56 6.09 8.63
N LEU A 132 7.66 7.08 8.64
CA LEU A 132 8.00 8.47 8.30
C LEU A 132 8.99 9.07 9.30
N ARG A 133 8.85 8.73 10.58
CA ARG A 133 9.73 9.22 11.65
C ARG A 133 11.11 8.57 11.60
N ASP A 134 11.17 7.27 11.34
CA ASP A 134 12.42 6.51 11.45
C ASP A 134 12.54 5.40 10.39
N TYR A 135 13.59 5.52 9.57
CA TYR A 135 13.95 4.52 8.55
C TYR A 135 14.25 3.13 9.15
N ARG A 136 14.79 3.09 10.37
CA ARG A 136 15.12 1.81 11.05
C ARG A 136 13.86 1.00 11.32
N ILE A 137 12.75 1.67 11.65
CA ILE A 137 11.45 1.02 11.85
C ILE A 137 10.91 0.46 10.52
N PHE A 138 11.12 1.16 9.41
CA PHE A 138 10.79 0.61 8.09
C PHE A 138 11.58 -0.68 7.81
N CYS A 139 12.89 -0.70 8.10
CA CYS A 139 13.70 -1.92 7.93
C CYS A 139 13.26 -3.06 8.85
N LEU A 140 12.85 -2.76 10.09
CA LEU A 140 12.29 -3.73 11.02
C LEU A 140 11.01 -4.35 10.43
N PHE A 141 10.05 -3.52 10.02
CA PHE A 141 8.79 -4.00 9.45
C PHE A 141 8.97 -4.79 8.16
N ASP A 142 9.93 -4.42 7.31
CA ASP A 142 10.28 -5.19 6.11
C ASP A 142 10.79 -6.60 6.46
N LYS A 143 11.61 -6.73 7.51
CA LYS A 143 12.14 -8.03 7.98
C LYS A 143 11.09 -8.89 8.70
N VAL A 144 10.23 -8.28 9.50
CA VAL A 144 9.18 -8.98 10.26
C VAL A 144 8.06 -9.46 9.34
N THR A 145 7.91 -8.84 8.16
CA THR A 145 6.92 -9.24 7.15
C THR A 145 7.22 -10.67 6.65
N PRO A 146 6.23 -11.58 6.68
CA PRO A 146 6.45 -12.98 6.34
C PRO A 146 6.89 -13.18 4.88
N SER A 147 7.71 -14.22 4.67
CA SER A 147 8.22 -14.56 3.33
C SER A 147 7.36 -15.60 2.60
N GLY A 148 6.54 -16.36 3.32
CA GLY A 148 5.71 -17.44 2.83
C GLY A 148 4.58 -16.99 1.88
N ALA A 149 4.22 -17.83 0.92
CA ALA A 149 3.26 -17.46 -0.13
C ALA A 149 1.84 -17.28 0.43
N PHE A 150 1.38 -18.23 1.25
CA PHE A 150 0.06 -18.15 1.88
C PHE A 150 -0.02 -17.01 2.91
N GLN A 151 1.04 -16.82 3.70
CA GLN A 151 1.14 -15.72 4.66
C GLN A 151 1.09 -14.37 3.94
N LYS A 152 1.90 -14.18 2.89
CA LYS A 152 1.87 -12.95 2.07
C LYS A 152 0.49 -12.66 1.52
N LEU A 153 -0.19 -13.68 0.98
CA LEU A 153 -1.56 -13.53 0.47
C LEU A 153 -2.53 -13.15 1.58
N THR A 154 -2.42 -13.77 2.76
CA THR A 154 -3.26 -13.49 3.93
C THR A 154 -3.08 -12.06 4.42
N PHE A 155 -1.82 -11.61 4.55
CA PHE A 155 -1.47 -10.25 4.93
C PHE A 155 -1.98 -9.25 3.90
N PHE A 156 -1.74 -9.51 2.61
CA PHE A 156 -2.24 -8.69 1.51
C PHE A 156 -3.76 -8.53 1.57
N CYS A 157 -4.50 -9.64 1.64
CA CYS A 157 -5.96 -9.61 1.72
C CYS A 157 -6.45 -8.84 2.96
N PHE A 158 -5.83 -9.08 4.12
CA PHE A 158 -6.21 -8.39 5.36
C PHE A 158 -6.03 -6.87 5.26
N PHE A 159 -4.87 -6.40 4.81
CA PHE A 159 -4.60 -4.96 4.71
C PHE A 159 -5.41 -4.27 3.62
N GLU A 160 -5.62 -4.91 2.47
CA GLU A 160 -6.43 -4.33 1.39
C GLU A 160 -7.92 -4.28 1.75
N LEU A 161 -8.48 -5.35 2.32
CA LEU A 161 -9.87 -5.36 2.76
C LEU A 161 -10.12 -4.38 3.91
N LYS A 162 -9.14 -4.20 4.81
CA LYS A 162 -9.25 -3.20 5.89
C LYS A 162 -9.35 -1.77 5.34
N ASN A 163 -8.67 -1.47 4.23
CA ASN A 163 -8.65 -0.14 3.62
C ASN A 163 -9.74 0.05 2.54
N CYS A 164 -10.54 -0.96 2.23
CA CYS A 164 -11.43 -0.91 1.08
C CYS A 164 -12.64 0.01 1.26
N ILE A 165 -13.04 0.30 2.50
CA ILE A 165 -14.22 1.14 2.79
C ILE A 165 -14.08 2.51 2.12
N ARG A 166 -12.91 3.14 2.26
CA ARG A 166 -12.64 4.43 1.61
C ARG A 166 -12.67 4.31 0.09
N LEU A 167 -12.04 3.27 -0.47
CA LEU A 167 -12.05 3.07 -1.92
C LEU A 167 -13.49 2.90 -2.46
N ILE A 168 -14.34 2.11 -1.78
CA ILE A 168 -15.69 1.76 -2.23
C ILE A 168 -16.68 2.92 -2.05
N PHE A 169 -16.74 3.51 -0.86
CA PHE A 169 -17.80 4.46 -0.52
C PHE A 169 -17.40 5.91 -0.83
N THR A 170 -16.11 6.19 -0.84
CA THR A 170 -15.61 7.54 -1.06
C THR A 170 -15.15 7.73 -2.50
N ASP A 171 -14.26 6.86 -2.98
CA ASP A 171 -13.59 7.08 -4.26
C ASP A 171 -14.46 6.59 -5.44
N SER A 172 -15.06 5.40 -5.33
CA SER A 172 -15.82 4.82 -6.45
C SER A 172 -16.98 5.67 -6.96
N PRO A 173 -17.87 6.27 -6.14
CA PRO A 173 -18.98 7.05 -6.69
C PRO A 173 -18.50 8.26 -7.51
N ARG A 174 -17.45 8.93 -7.04
CA ARG A 174 -16.84 10.08 -7.73
C ARG A 174 -16.19 9.65 -9.04
N GLN A 175 -15.45 8.53 -9.00
CA GLN A 175 -14.70 8.05 -10.14
C GLN A 175 -15.58 7.43 -11.21
N VAL A 176 -16.69 6.78 -10.83
CA VAL A 176 -17.71 6.33 -11.79
C VAL A 176 -18.32 7.51 -12.54
N ILE A 177 -18.64 8.62 -11.86
CA ILE A 177 -19.18 9.81 -12.53
C ILE A 177 -18.13 10.48 -13.42
N ASN A 178 -16.88 10.59 -12.94
CA ASN A 178 -15.78 11.09 -13.77
C ASN A 178 -15.59 10.22 -15.01
N GLY A 179 -15.65 8.89 -14.87
CA GLY A 179 -15.56 7.92 -15.97
C GLY A 179 -16.72 8.05 -16.96
N LEU A 180 -17.97 8.17 -16.49
CA LEU A 180 -19.13 8.40 -17.34
C LEU A 180 -19.06 9.75 -18.07
N THR A 181 -18.55 10.79 -17.42
CA THR A 181 -18.35 12.12 -18.02
C THR A 181 -17.26 12.08 -19.09
N LEU A 182 -16.15 11.37 -18.83
CA LEU A 182 -15.11 11.11 -19.84
C LEU A 182 -15.69 10.34 -21.04
N TRP A 183 -16.50 9.31 -20.78
CA TRP A 183 -17.16 8.52 -21.82
C TRP A 183 -18.10 9.36 -22.68
N SER A 184 -18.94 10.21 -22.07
CA SER A 184 -19.88 11.06 -22.82
C SER A 184 -19.15 12.07 -23.71
N VAL A 185 -18.06 12.66 -23.22
CA VAL A 185 -17.22 13.58 -24.00
C VAL A 185 -16.55 12.86 -25.17
N LEU A 186 -16.00 11.66 -24.94
CA LEU A 186 -15.40 10.83 -25.99
C LEU A 186 -16.42 10.36 -27.04
N ALA A 187 -17.64 10.01 -26.63
CA ALA A 187 -18.72 9.62 -27.53
C ALA A 187 -19.16 10.80 -28.41
N ALA A 188 -19.41 11.98 -27.82
CA ALA A 188 -19.81 13.17 -28.56
C ALA A 188 -18.74 13.65 -29.58
N ALA A 189 -17.46 13.56 -29.22
CA ALA A 189 -16.36 13.84 -30.15
C ALA A 189 -16.27 12.81 -31.29
N SER A 190 -16.69 11.57 -31.03
CA SER A 190 -16.71 10.50 -32.02
C SER A 190 -17.81 10.69 -33.06
N ASP A 191 -18.99 11.13 -32.65
CA ASP A 191 -20.08 11.47 -33.57
C ASP A 191 -19.69 12.65 -34.48
N SER A 192 -19.09 13.69 -33.90
CA SER A 192 -18.66 14.90 -34.64
C SER A 192 -17.60 14.59 -35.72
N THR A 193 -16.68 13.66 -35.44
CA THR A 193 -15.62 13.25 -36.37
C THR A 193 -16.18 12.39 -37.51
N THR A 194 -17.18 11.55 -37.22
CA THR A 194 -17.85 10.72 -38.23
C THR A 194 -18.58 11.60 -39.25
N ILE A 195 -19.29 12.64 -38.79
CA ILE A 195 -20.00 13.58 -39.66
C ILE A 195 -19.03 14.36 -40.58
N ALA A 196 -17.88 14.80 -40.06
CA ALA A 196 -16.89 15.55 -40.85
C ALA A 196 -16.19 14.70 -41.94
N ASN A 197 -16.06 13.39 -41.72
CA ASN A 197 -15.48 12.47 -42.69
C ASN A 197 -16.48 11.99 -43.75
N ASP A 198 -17.77 11.86 -43.40
CA ASP A 198 -18.84 11.54 -44.36
C ASP A 198 -19.12 12.68 -45.34
N SER A 199 -18.83 13.94 -44.99
CA SER A 199 -19.00 15.08 -45.89
C SER A 199 -17.95 15.18 -47.01
N ASN A 200 -16.87 14.38 -46.96
CA ASN A 200 -15.74 14.48 -47.89
C ASN A 200 -15.57 13.28 -48.85
N ASN A 201 -16.43 12.26 -48.80
CA ASN A 201 -16.42 11.18 -49.80
C ASN A 201 -17.82 10.58 -49.98
N SER A 202 -18.53 11.09 -51.00
CA SER A 202 -19.26 10.19 -51.89
C SER A 202 -18.21 9.27 -52.50
N ASP A 203 -18.06 8.06 -51.96
CA ASP A 203 -17.92 6.82 -52.73
C ASP A 203 -17.27 5.71 -51.86
N ASN A 204 -17.95 4.57 -51.82
CA ASN A 204 -17.56 3.29 -51.21
C ASN A 204 -17.44 3.22 -49.68
N ALA A 205 -18.60 2.92 -49.09
CA ALA A 205 -18.74 2.27 -47.79
C ALA A 205 -17.96 0.95 -47.74
N ASN A 206 -16.79 0.98 -47.09
CA ASN A 206 -16.14 -0.22 -46.58
C ASN A 206 -16.14 -0.18 -45.05
N ASN A 207 -16.72 -1.23 -44.46
CA ASN A 207 -17.08 -1.40 -43.05
C ASN A 207 -15.86 -1.54 -42.10
N SER A 208 -14.89 -0.63 -42.13
CA SER A 208 -13.69 -0.67 -41.28
C SER A 208 -13.66 0.37 -40.16
N ASN A 209 -14.59 1.34 -40.14
CA ASN A 209 -14.55 2.46 -39.18
C ASN A 209 -15.12 2.15 -37.79
N LEU A 210 -15.91 1.08 -37.63
CA LEU A 210 -16.51 0.70 -36.34
C LEU A 210 -15.56 -0.12 -35.44
N LEU A 211 -14.52 -0.72 -36.03
CA LEU A 211 -13.50 -1.51 -35.30
C LEU A 211 -12.37 -0.63 -34.73
N GLN A 212 -12.19 0.59 -35.24
CA GLN A 212 -11.22 1.58 -34.74
C GLN A 212 -11.66 2.29 -33.46
N ILE A 213 -12.90 2.05 -33.00
CA ILE A 213 -13.48 2.62 -31.77
C ILE A 213 -12.87 1.97 -30.51
N TYR A 214 -12.30 0.77 -30.64
CA TYR A 214 -11.75 0.01 -29.51
C TYR A 214 -10.22 0.08 -29.38
N ASP A 215 -9.54 0.78 -30.30
CA ASP A 215 -8.10 0.87 -30.26
C ASP A 215 -7.65 2.04 -29.37
N VAL A 216 -6.81 1.73 -28.39
CA VAL A 216 -6.26 2.68 -27.39
C VAL A 216 -5.58 3.87 -28.08
N HIS A 217 -4.99 3.66 -29.26
CA HIS A 217 -4.35 4.71 -30.05
C HIS A 217 -5.35 5.75 -30.61
N GLY A 218 -6.60 5.33 -30.87
CA GLY A 218 -7.69 6.20 -31.29
C GLY A 218 -8.20 7.10 -30.16
N VAL A 219 -8.26 6.58 -28.93
CA VAL A 219 -8.70 7.34 -27.75
C VAL A 219 -7.73 8.49 -27.43
N ILE A 220 -6.42 8.23 -27.44
CA ILE A 220 -5.38 9.25 -27.21
C ILE A 220 -5.39 10.34 -28.29
N SER A 221 -5.59 9.95 -29.55
CA SER A 221 -5.67 10.89 -30.66
C SER A 221 -6.92 11.77 -30.57
N ARG A 222 -8.04 11.24 -30.06
CA ARG A 222 -9.29 11.99 -29.84
C ARG A 222 -9.20 12.94 -28.64
N ILE A 223 -8.55 12.53 -27.56
CA ILE A 223 -8.21 13.43 -26.44
C ILE A 223 -7.35 14.60 -26.93
N ARG A 224 -6.39 14.34 -27.85
CA ARG A 224 -5.54 15.38 -28.43
C ARG A 224 -6.32 16.41 -29.26
N ILE A 225 -7.36 15.98 -29.97
CA ILE A 225 -8.22 16.86 -30.77
C ILE A 225 -9.07 17.76 -29.86
N ILE A 226 -9.69 17.20 -28.82
CA ILE A 226 -10.45 17.96 -27.81
C ILE A 226 -9.53 18.91 -27.03
N ALA A 227 -8.27 18.53 -26.83
CA ALA A 227 -7.30 19.36 -26.15
C ALA A 227 -6.89 20.62 -26.93
N GLN A 228 -7.10 20.65 -28.25
CA GLN A 228 -6.73 21.78 -29.10
C GLN A 228 -7.85 22.82 -29.22
N THR A 229 -9.09 22.48 -28.88
CA THR A 229 -10.25 23.39 -28.99
C THR A 229 -10.41 24.31 -27.78
N ASN A 230 -10.01 23.88 -26.57
CA ASN A 230 -10.05 24.74 -25.37
C ASN A 230 -9.06 24.26 -24.28
N HIS A 231 -8.01 25.04 -24.00
CA HIS A 231 -6.93 24.63 -23.09
C HIS A 231 -7.39 24.42 -21.64
N GLU A 232 -8.34 25.20 -21.14
CA GLU A 232 -8.84 25.06 -19.77
C GLU A 232 -9.62 23.75 -19.57
N GLU A 233 -10.42 23.37 -20.56
CA GLU A 233 -11.21 22.14 -20.56
C GLU A 233 -10.32 20.90 -20.66
N ALA A 234 -9.29 20.96 -21.52
CA ALA A 234 -8.33 19.89 -21.74
C ALA A 234 -7.60 19.50 -20.45
N VAL A 235 -7.17 20.51 -19.68
CA VAL A 235 -6.43 20.32 -18.44
C VAL A 235 -7.29 19.61 -17.40
N MET A 236 -8.55 20.03 -17.24
CA MET A 236 -9.47 19.37 -16.30
C MET A 236 -9.79 17.94 -16.73
N LEU A 237 -10.08 17.72 -18.01
CA LEU A 237 -10.35 16.39 -18.56
C LEU A 237 -9.16 15.44 -18.34
N SER A 238 -7.93 15.96 -18.49
CA SER A 238 -6.70 15.22 -18.20
C SER A 238 -6.58 14.84 -16.72
N PHE A 239 -6.89 15.76 -15.80
CA PHE A 239 -6.92 15.45 -14.37
C PHE A 239 -7.98 14.40 -14.02
N MET A 240 -9.18 14.49 -14.59
CA MET A 240 -10.22 13.48 -14.43
C MET A 240 -9.75 12.11 -14.91
N LEU A 241 -9.17 12.04 -16.11
CA LEU A 241 -8.66 10.80 -16.70
C LEU A 241 -7.57 10.16 -15.85
N VAL A 242 -6.57 10.93 -15.43
CA VAL A 242 -5.49 10.43 -14.56
C VAL A 242 -6.05 9.92 -13.24
N SER A 243 -6.98 10.65 -12.63
CA SER A 243 -7.61 10.21 -11.37
C SER A 243 -8.43 8.92 -11.53
N PHE A 244 -9.13 8.78 -12.66
CA PHE A 244 -9.90 7.59 -12.99
C PHE A 244 -9.00 6.37 -13.22
N LEU A 245 -7.87 6.54 -13.94
CA LEU A 245 -6.89 5.48 -14.15
C LEU A 245 -6.25 5.01 -12.84
N ILE A 246 -5.87 5.93 -11.97
CA ILE A 246 -5.34 5.60 -10.64
C ILE A 246 -6.38 4.80 -9.85
N TRP A 247 -7.63 5.26 -9.82
CA TRP A 247 -8.72 4.55 -9.15
C TRP A 247 -8.94 3.16 -9.75
N MET A 248 -8.91 3.01 -11.08
CA MET A 248 -9.07 1.71 -11.74
C MET A 248 -7.97 0.72 -11.33
N LEU A 249 -6.71 1.16 -11.24
CA LEU A 249 -5.62 0.32 -10.75
C LEU A 249 -5.80 -0.08 -9.28
N LEU A 250 -6.27 0.84 -8.42
CA LEU A 250 -6.57 0.54 -7.03
C LEU A 250 -7.76 -0.42 -6.89
N PHE A 251 -8.78 -0.26 -7.73
CA PHE A 251 -9.95 -1.12 -7.76
C PHE A 251 -9.62 -2.53 -8.29
N LEU A 252 -8.70 -2.63 -9.25
CA LEU A 252 -8.16 -3.91 -9.71
C LEU A 252 -7.41 -4.62 -8.58
N LYS A 253 -6.55 -3.91 -7.86
CA LYS A 253 -5.85 -4.43 -6.67
C LYS A 253 -6.83 -4.92 -5.60
N PHE A 254 -7.90 -4.15 -5.34
CA PHE A 254 -8.97 -4.56 -4.45
C PHE A 254 -9.70 -5.82 -4.94
N SER A 255 -10.00 -5.93 -6.23
CA SER A 255 -10.62 -7.12 -6.83
C SER A 255 -9.77 -8.37 -6.65
N ILE A 256 -8.45 -8.25 -6.82
CA ILE A 256 -7.50 -9.35 -6.54
C ILE A 256 -7.52 -9.72 -5.06
N ALA A 257 -7.59 -8.74 -4.15
CA ALA A 257 -7.70 -9.00 -2.71
C ALA A 257 -9.00 -9.72 -2.34
N VAL A 258 -10.14 -9.36 -2.97
CA VAL A 258 -11.41 -10.07 -2.78
C VAL A 258 -11.29 -11.52 -3.25
N GLY A 259 -10.74 -11.75 -4.45
CA GLY A 259 -10.49 -13.11 -4.95
C GLY A 259 -9.57 -13.93 -4.06
N GLY A 260 -8.44 -13.36 -3.65
CA GLY A 260 -7.49 -13.99 -2.73
C GLY A 260 -8.09 -14.27 -1.35
N SER A 261 -8.97 -13.40 -0.88
CA SER A 261 -9.61 -13.56 0.41
C SER A 261 -10.59 -14.73 0.43
N LEU A 262 -11.20 -15.14 -0.71
CA LEU A 262 -12.00 -16.37 -0.83
C LEU A 262 -11.17 -17.59 -0.50
N TYR A 263 -9.99 -17.65 -1.11
CA TYR A 263 -9.03 -18.71 -0.88
C TYR A 263 -8.52 -18.72 0.57
N VAL A 264 -8.20 -17.55 1.13
CA VAL A 264 -7.76 -17.41 2.53
C VAL A 264 -8.86 -17.88 3.48
N CYS A 265 -10.11 -17.42 3.32
CA CYS A 265 -11.23 -17.85 4.16
C CYS A 265 -11.46 -19.36 4.09
N TYR A 266 -11.46 -19.94 2.88
CA TYR A 266 -11.63 -21.38 2.68
C TYR A 266 -10.54 -22.18 3.41
N ARG A 267 -9.28 -21.81 3.23
CA ARG A 267 -8.15 -22.49 3.87
C ARG A 267 -8.14 -22.27 5.38
N PHE A 268 -8.48 -21.07 5.83
CA PHE A 268 -8.54 -20.73 7.26
C PHE A 268 -9.65 -21.51 7.96
N GLN A 269 -10.84 -21.64 7.36
CA GLN A 269 -11.92 -22.46 7.95
C GLN A 269 -11.58 -23.94 8.03
N ARG A 270 -10.80 -24.46 7.09
CA ARG A 270 -10.43 -25.88 7.05
C ARG A 270 -9.27 -26.23 7.99
N ASP A 271 -8.26 -25.36 8.07
CA ASP A 271 -6.97 -25.70 8.64
C ASP A 271 -6.62 -24.88 9.90
N SER A 272 -7.43 -23.88 10.30
CA SER A 272 -7.06 -22.92 11.35
C SER A 272 -7.46 -23.30 12.77
N GLN A 273 -6.48 -23.21 13.67
CA GLN A 273 -6.63 -23.21 15.12
C GLN A 273 -6.97 -21.80 15.68
N PHE A 274 -6.85 -20.76 14.85
CA PHE A 274 -7.05 -19.36 15.27
C PHE A 274 -8.50 -18.91 15.06
N LYS A 275 -9.01 -18.07 15.96
CA LYS A 275 -10.40 -17.57 15.89
C LYS A 275 -10.58 -16.55 14.76
N THR A 276 -9.55 -15.74 14.48
CA THR A 276 -9.62 -14.71 13.43
C THR A 276 -8.32 -14.56 12.63
N VAL A 277 -8.43 -14.08 11.38
CA VAL A 277 -7.24 -13.77 10.55
C VAL A 277 -6.38 -12.68 11.20
N ARG A 278 -6.99 -11.73 11.90
CA ARG A 278 -6.28 -10.67 12.63
C ARG A 278 -5.38 -11.24 13.73
N GLU A 279 -5.88 -12.20 14.49
CA GLU A 279 -5.15 -12.91 15.54
C GLU A 279 -3.97 -13.69 14.93
N TYR A 280 -4.22 -14.44 13.86
CA TYR A 280 -3.17 -15.14 13.11
C TYR A 280 -2.04 -14.18 12.66
N ILE A 281 -2.39 -13.03 12.08
CA ILE A 281 -1.42 -12.01 11.67
C ILE A 281 -0.64 -11.47 12.87
N SER A 282 -1.32 -11.22 13.98
CA SER A 282 -0.72 -10.67 15.21
C SER A 282 0.31 -11.62 15.82
N ILE A 283 -0.04 -12.91 15.92
CA ILE A 283 0.83 -13.95 16.44
C ILE A 283 2.00 -14.19 15.48
N THR A 284 1.74 -14.22 14.16
CA THR A 284 2.80 -14.35 13.15
C THR A 284 3.82 -13.22 13.25
N ILE A 285 3.36 -11.98 13.42
CA ILE A 285 4.25 -10.82 13.60
C ILE A 285 5.01 -10.90 14.91
N SER A 286 4.35 -11.29 16.00
CA SER A 286 4.97 -11.46 17.33
C SER A 286 6.10 -12.48 17.29
N TYR A 287 5.83 -13.66 16.70
CA TYR A 287 6.81 -14.72 16.51
C TYR A 287 7.99 -14.27 15.64
N ASN A 288 7.71 -13.63 14.50
CA ASN A 288 8.77 -13.14 13.60
C ASN A 288 9.62 -12.06 14.29
N LEU A 289 9.01 -11.21 15.10
CA LEU A 289 9.70 -10.17 15.85
C LEU A 289 10.64 -10.78 16.90
N GLU A 290 10.16 -11.73 17.72
CA GLU A 290 10.97 -12.42 18.72
C GLU A 290 12.14 -13.17 18.09
N TYR A 291 11.86 -13.96 17.04
CA TYR A 291 12.90 -14.67 16.29
C TYR A 291 13.97 -13.71 15.75
N LEU A 292 13.57 -12.56 15.21
CA LEU A 292 14.51 -11.57 14.71
C LEU A 292 15.35 -10.97 15.84
N ILE A 293 14.75 -10.62 16.96
CA ILE A 293 15.46 -10.06 18.11
C ILE A 293 16.49 -11.05 18.63
N GLU A 294 16.11 -12.31 18.81
CA GLU A 294 17.01 -13.37 19.26
C GLU A 294 18.17 -13.57 18.28
N LYS A 295 17.86 -13.62 16.97
CA LYS A 295 18.86 -13.72 15.91
C LYS A 295 19.88 -12.57 15.95
N TYR A 296 19.44 -11.33 16.16
CA TYR A 296 20.33 -10.18 16.20
C TYR A 296 21.12 -10.08 17.51
N LYS A 297 20.53 -10.43 18.65
CA LYS A 297 21.24 -10.56 19.93
C LYS A 297 22.35 -11.61 19.85
N TYR A 298 22.05 -12.77 19.26
CA TYR A 298 23.03 -13.81 19.01
C TYR A 298 24.18 -13.30 18.13
N LYS A 299 23.87 -12.64 17.00
CA LYS A 299 24.91 -12.07 16.11
C LYS A 299 25.81 -11.05 16.84
N GLN A 300 25.22 -10.21 17.70
CA GLN A 300 25.97 -9.22 18.48
C GLN A 300 26.88 -9.89 19.51
N PHE A 301 26.39 -10.92 20.21
CA PHE A 301 27.16 -11.65 21.20
C PHE A 301 28.41 -12.30 20.59
N TYR A 302 28.26 -13.02 19.47
CA TYR A 302 29.40 -13.65 18.78
C TYR A 302 30.38 -12.64 18.20
N SER A 303 29.88 -11.56 17.61
CA SER A 303 30.76 -10.50 17.12
C SER A 303 31.59 -9.88 18.25
N GLN A 304 31.05 -9.81 19.47
CA GLN A 304 31.75 -9.27 20.63
C GLN A 304 32.72 -10.28 21.26
N SER A 305 32.38 -11.58 21.29
CA SER A 305 33.29 -12.62 21.76
C SER A 305 34.51 -12.77 20.85
N ASP A 306 34.31 -12.78 19.53
CA ASP A 306 35.41 -12.90 18.56
C ASP A 306 36.34 -11.67 18.62
N LEU A 307 35.76 -10.49 18.91
CA LEU A 307 36.51 -9.26 19.17
C LEU A 307 37.43 -9.39 20.39
N LEU A 308 36.91 -9.95 21.49
CA LEU A 308 37.68 -10.16 22.71
C LEU A 308 38.78 -11.21 22.51
N GLU A 309 38.48 -12.32 21.83
CA GLU A 309 39.48 -13.35 21.49
C GLU A 309 40.59 -12.79 20.60
N SER A 310 40.27 -11.92 19.63
CA SER A 310 41.29 -11.25 18.81
C SER A 310 42.14 -10.21 19.57
N ILE A 311 41.62 -9.64 20.66
CA ILE A 311 42.37 -8.72 21.52
C ILE A 311 43.32 -9.50 22.42
N ASP A 312 42.87 -10.61 23.02
CA ASP A 312 43.73 -11.47 23.85
C ASP A 312 44.87 -12.10 23.02
N ASP A 313 44.63 -12.46 21.75
CA ASP A 313 45.66 -12.96 20.84
C ASP A 313 46.63 -11.88 20.33
N SER A 314 46.30 -10.58 20.47
CA SER A 314 47.13 -9.45 20.00
C SER A 314 47.90 -8.72 21.10
N GLU A 315 47.73 -9.11 22.38
CA GLU A 315 48.59 -8.61 23.46
C GLU A 315 50.06 -9.06 23.33
N ASP A 316 50.38 -9.99 22.41
CA ASP A 316 51.73 -10.47 22.13
C ASP A 316 52.41 -9.90 20.86
N ASP A 317 51.73 -9.09 20.03
CA ASP A 317 52.38 -8.41 18.91
C ASP A 317 51.73 -7.06 18.54
N SER A 318 52.50 -5.99 18.70
CA SER A 318 52.08 -4.61 18.47
C SER A 318 52.15 -4.21 17.00
N ASP A 319 51.13 -4.53 16.20
CA ASP A 319 50.89 -3.79 14.95
C ASP A 319 49.40 -3.85 14.54
N TRP A 320 48.69 -2.73 14.70
CA TRP A 320 47.27 -2.61 14.32
C TRP A 320 47.15 -2.38 12.81
N ASP A 321 47.22 -3.46 12.03
CA ASP A 321 47.32 -3.34 10.58
C ASP A 321 45.99 -3.53 9.83
N MET A 322 45.89 -2.89 8.66
CA MET A 322 44.72 -2.84 7.75
C MET A 322 44.14 -4.22 7.38
N HIS A 323 44.89 -5.29 7.62
CA HIS A 323 44.53 -6.69 7.45
C HIS A 323 43.38 -7.14 8.36
N THR A 324 43.34 -6.64 9.60
CA THR A 324 42.31 -6.99 10.59
C THR A 324 40.94 -6.51 10.11
N MET A 325 40.83 -5.24 9.67
CA MET A 325 39.59 -4.67 9.13
C MET A 325 39.09 -5.38 7.85
N SER A 326 40.00 -5.90 7.02
CA SER A 326 39.67 -6.69 5.83
C SER A 326 39.14 -8.08 6.19
N TYR A 327 39.78 -8.75 7.16
CA TYR A 327 39.32 -10.04 7.70
C TYR A 327 37.94 -9.90 8.36
N TYR A 328 37.72 -8.85 9.16
CA TYR A 328 36.42 -8.52 9.76
C TYR A 328 35.33 -8.30 8.71
N ASN A 329 35.60 -7.56 7.62
CA ASN A 329 34.64 -7.36 6.54
C ASN A 329 34.37 -8.65 5.74
N HIS A 330 35.39 -9.49 5.52
CA HIS A 330 35.22 -10.77 4.83
C HIS A 330 34.41 -11.76 5.69
N GLN A 331 34.67 -11.81 6.99
CA GLN A 331 33.96 -12.67 7.94
C GLN A 331 32.53 -12.21 8.19
N ASN A 332 32.26 -10.89 8.27
CA ASN A 332 30.87 -10.39 8.35
C ASN A 332 30.06 -10.76 7.10
N ASN A 333 30.69 -10.73 5.92
CA ASN A 333 30.06 -11.18 4.68
C ASN A 333 29.87 -12.70 4.63
N TYR A 334 30.80 -13.48 5.22
CA TYR A 334 30.67 -14.93 5.36
C TYR A 334 29.57 -15.32 6.36
N ILE A 335 29.50 -14.67 7.53
CA ILE A 335 28.45 -14.82 8.53
C ILE A 335 27.10 -14.37 7.97
N ASP A 336 27.02 -13.25 7.25
CA ASP A 336 25.79 -12.85 6.53
C ASP A 336 25.43 -13.85 5.42
N GLY A 337 26.41 -14.48 4.79
CA GLY A 337 26.23 -15.56 3.81
C GLY A 337 25.72 -16.86 4.43
N GLU A 338 26.32 -17.31 5.54
CA GLU A 338 25.96 -18.51 6.29
C GLU A 338 24.63 -18.34 7.05
N LEU A 339 24.35 -17.18 7.67
CA LEU A 339 23.01 -16.84 8.19
C LEU A 339 21.98 -16.62 7.08
N GLY A 340 22.45 -16.24 5.88
CA GLY A 340 21.68 -16.30 4.63
C GLY A 340 21.37 -17.72 4.19
N LYS A 341 22.23 -18.71 4.49
CA LYS A 341 21.96 -20.14 4.26
C LYS A 341 21.13 -20.79 5.38
N ILE A 342 21.31 -20.38 6.64
CA ILE A 342 20.45 -20.77 7.77
C ILE A 342 19.03 -20.18 7.61
N SER A 343 18.84 -19.20 6.71
CA SER A 343 17.53 -18.71 6.30
C SER A 343 16.63 -19.75 5.60
N PHE A 344 17.10 -21.00 5.44
CA PHE A 344 16.25 -22.13 5.06
C PHE A 344 15.32 -22.65 6.15
N VAL A 345 15.33 -22.10 7.36
CA VAL A 345 14.12 -22.14 8.20
C VAL A 345 13.29 -20.90 7.89
N LYS A 346 12.69 -20.89 6.69
CA LYS A 346 11.52 -20.06 6.41
C LYS A 346 10.57 -20.18 7.60
N THR A 347 10.00 -19.08 8.07
CA THR A 347 8.71 -19.08 8.78
C THR A 347 7.83 -20.09 8.08
N PRO A 348 7.52 -21.26 8.69
CA PRO A 348 7.10 -22.35 7.85
C PRO A 348 5.79 -21.98 7.16
N ASP A 349 5.70 -22.30 5.87
CA ASP A 349 4.58 -21.98 4.98
C ASP A 349 3.25 -22.67 5.41
N THR A 350 3.26 -23.34 6.58
CA THR A 350 2.15 -24.08 7.16
C THR A 350 1.65 -23.39 8.42
N LEU A 351 0.33 -23.39 8.56
CA LEU A 351 -0.43 -22.90 9.71
C LEU A 351 -0.04 -23.56 11.06
N TYR A 352 0.82 -24.58 11.03
CA TYR A 352 1.15 -25.53 12.09
C TYR A 352 2.53 -25.32 12.70
N SER A 353 3.21 -24.24 12.34
CA SER A 353 4.61 -24.03 12.71
C SER A 353 4.85 -23.03 13.83
N ILE A 354 3.78 -22.38 14.29
CA ILE A 354 3.88 -21.55 15.48
C ILE A 354 4.00 -22.52 16.66
N PRO A 355 4.99 -22.36 17.55
CA PRO A 355 5.17 -23.26 18.69
C PRO A 355 3.92 -23.31 19.58
N SER A 356 3.71 -24.44 20.26
CA SER A 356 2.44 -24.71 20.95
C SER A 356 2.07 -23.73 22.07
N TYR A 357 3.04 -22.96 22.57
CA TYR A 357 2.84 -21.97 23.63
C TYR A 357 2.01 -20.74 23.21
N TYR A 358 1.78 -20.53 21.91
CA TYR A 358 0.97 -19.43 21.38
C TYR A 358 -0.53 -19.79 21.18
N TYR A 359 -0.97 -21.03 21.48
CA TYR A 359 -2.33 -21.50 21.18
C TYR A 359 -3.26 -21.62 22.41
N LYS A 360 -3.21 -20.69 23.37
CA LYS A 360 -4.08 -20.79 24.56
C LYS A 360 -5.48 -20.23 24.38
#